data_AF-A0A1L5FBU5-F1
#
_entry.id   AF-A0A1L5FBU5-F1
#
_cell.length_a   1.000
_cell.length_b   1.000
_cell.length_c   1.000
_cell.angle_alpha   90.00
_cell.angle_beta   90.00
_cell.angle_gamma   90.00
#
_symmetry.space_group_name_H-M   'P 1'
#
loop_
_entity.id
_entity.type
_entity.pdbx_description
1 polymer ?
#
loop_
_entity_poly.entity_id
_entity_poly.type
_entity_poly.pdbx_seq_one_letter_code
_entity_poly.pdbx_strand_id
1 'polypeptide(L)'
;MDLTSFANAIGNIGQSVVDAVKRVINLNFDVYLTNTKDSETFHFPVNPLSLTINREKKYNTADIIDIGEIDIGDKGTKIKEINMETLIPDVYEPYCRYTNIANSKETIEKLEKWKDQEEPLRLIITVIGFNSLVNMSVMNEEIRPEGLNNNRYFTFTFRTHRDLKISQVDSTLQDNRQTTTESSGAKYSHREGEWIIVTADVLNVRDGPGESYGIRGTVKKDECYKIGSVQGNWADIYWSNRGGWICTDYVR
;
A
#
# COMPACT_ATOMS: atom_id res chain seq x y z
N MET A 1 19.31 -55.36 21.52
CA MET A 1 18.59 -54.12 21.22
C MET A 1 19.07 -53.08 22.20
N ASP A 2 19.74 -52.05 21.69
CA ASP A 2 20.40 -51.02 22.49
C ASP A 2 19.36 -50.02 23.02
N LEU A 3 18.97 -50.17 24.29
CA LEU A 3 18.00 -49.28 24.96
C LEU A 3 18.55 -47.86 25.12
N THR A 4 19.87 -47.69 25.08
CA THR A 4 20.56 -46.40 25.20
C THR A 4 20.38 -45.54 23.94
N SER A 5 20.33 -46.15 22.75
CA SER A 5 20.07 -45.42 21.50
C SER A 5 18.63 -44.93 21.41
N PHE A 6 17.66 -45.70 21.93
CA PHE A 6 16.26 -45.29 22.03
C PHE A 6 16.04 -44.18 23.07
N ALA A 7 16.68 -44.27 24.25
CA ALA A 7 16.60 -43.22 25.27
C ALA A 7 17.21 -41.90 24.79
N ASN A 8 18.35 -41.94 24.09
CA ASN A 8 18.97 -40.76 23.49
C ASN A 8 18.11 -40.15 22.36
N ALA A 9 17.47 -40.99 21.55
CA ALA A 9 16.54 -40.53 20.52
C ALA A 9 15.32 -39.80 21.12
N ILE A 10 14.72 -40.35 22.19
CA ILE A 10 13.58 -39.73 22.90
C ILE A 10 14.00 -38.42 23.58
N GLY A 11 15.19 -38.38 24.21
CA GLY A 11 15.74 -37.15 24.83
C GLY A 11 15.98 -36.02 23.82
N ASN A 12 16.50 -36.34 22.63
CA ASN A 12 16.73 -35.38 21.55
C ASN A 12 15.43 -34.87 20.91
N ILE A 13 14.40 -35.72 20.82
CA ILE A 13 13.05 -35.32 20.39
C ILE A 13 12.43 -34.36 21.42
N GLY A 14 12.55 -34.68 22.72
CA GLY A 14 12.07 -33.80 23.80
C GLY A 14 12.74 -32.42 23.77
N GLN A 15 14.06 -32.36 23.59
CA GLN A 15 14.77 -31.09 23.53
C GLN A 15 14.43 -30.27 22.27
N SER A 16 14.29 -30.92 21.11
CA SER A 16 13.91 -30.21 19.87
C SER A 16 12.47 -29.69 19.90
N VAL A 17 11.54 -30.41 20.55
CA VAL A 17 10.19 -29.93 20.82
C VAL A 17 10.22 -28.77 21.82
N VAL A 18 10.99 -28.86 22.90
CA VAL A 18 11.17 -27.77 23.86
C VAL A 18 11.81 -26.55 23.21
N ASP A 19 12.76 -26.71 22.31
CA ASP A 19 13.42 -25.62 21.59
C ASP A 19 12.51 -25.02 20.51
N ALA A 20 11.67 -25.84 19.86
CA ALA A 20 10.63 -25.36 18.96
C ALA A 20 9.55 -24.60 19.72
N VAL A 21 9.10 -25.13 20.86
CA VAL A 21 8.16 -24.46 21.78
C VAL A 21 8.77 -23.17 22.31
N LYS A 22 10.03 -23.17 22.75
CA LYS A 22 10.76 -21.94 23.10
C LYS A 22 10.83 -20.99 21.93
N ARG A 23 11.14 -21.40 20.70
CA ARG A 23 11.11 -20.50 19.52
C ARG A 23 9.73 -19.91 19.26
N VAL A 24 8.66 -20.70 19.43
CA VAL A 24 7.28 -20.22 19.28
C VAL A 24 6.91 -19.22 20.40
N ILE A 25 7.36 -19.47 21.63
CA ILE A 25 7.11 -18.59 22.79
C ILE A 25 8.01 -17.34 22.77
N ASN A 26 9.21 -17.42 22.18
CA ASN A 26 10.21 -16.35 22.10
C ASN A 26 10.19 -15.59 20.76
N LEU A 27 9.16 -15.77 19.93
CA LEU A 27 8.82 -14.74 18.95
C LEU A 27 8.35 -13.53 19.75
N ASN A 28 9.30 -12.68 20.13
CA ASN A 28 9.04 -11.38 20.71
C ASN A 28 8.09 -10.66 19.78
N PHE A 29 6.79 -10.69 20.07
CA PHE A 29 5.78 -9.92 19.36
C PHE A 29 5.80 -8.56 20.01
N ASP A 30 6.55 -7.64 19.41
CA ASP A 30 6.68 -6.27 19.81
C ASP A 30 6.30 -5.40 18.62
N VAL A 31 5.62 -4.32 18.93
CA VAL A 31 5.21 -3.32 17.95
C VAL A 31 5.90 -2.01 18.30
N TYR A 32 6.59 -1.45 17.33
CA TYR A 32 7.23 -0.15 17.46
C TYR A 32 6.70 0.80 16.40
N LEU A 33 6.60 2.06 16.79
CA LEU A 33 6.30 3.17 15.91
C LEU A 33 7.41 4.21 16.09
N THR A 34 8.17 4.48 15.04
CA THR A 34 9.23 5.48 15.07
C THR A 34 8.85 6.66 14.21
N ASN A 35 8.88 7.86 14.77
CA ASN A 35 8.66 9.08 14.02
C ASN A 35 9.89 9.41 13.17
N THR A 36 9.68 9.68 11.88
CA THR A 36 10.77 9.98 10.94
C THR A 36 11.31 11.39 11.10
N LYS A 37 10.53 12.30 11.69
CA LYS A 37 10.91 13.71 11.89
C LYS A 37 11.93 13.92 12.99
N ASP A 38 11.71 13.28 14.14
CA ASP A 38 12.50 13.46 15.36
C ASP A 38 13.24 12.17 15.79
N SER A 39 13.07 11.07 15.05
CA SER A 39 13.62 9.74 15.36
C SER A 39 13.16 9.15 16.71
N GLU A 40 12.13 9.73 17.31
CA GLU A 40 11.57 9.23 18.56
C GLU A 40 10.85 7.90 18.31
N THR A 41 11.08 6.91 19.17
CA THR A 41 10.46 5.59 19.07
C THR A 41 9.48 5.36 20.21
N PHE A 42 8.29 4.88 19.86
CA PHE A 42 7.27 4.41 20.78
C PHE A 42 7.16 2.89 20.68
N HIS A 43 7.35 2.20 21.80
CA HIS A 43 7.08 0.77 21.94
C HIS A 43 5.70 0.61 22.57
N PHE A 44 4.81 -0.14 21.93
CA PHE A 44 3.49 -0.38 22.51
C PHE A 44 3.62 -1.18 23.83
N PRO A 45 3.04 -0.69 24.95
CA PRO A 45 3.12 -1.37 26.24
C PRO A 45 2.48 -2.75 26.24
N VAL A 46 1.42 -2.93 25.45
CA VAL A 46 0.66 -4.18 25.35
C VAL A 46 0.67 -4.66 23.91
N ASN A 47 0.78 -5.97 23.75
CA ASN A 47 0.72 -6.58 22.44
C ASN A 47 -0.67 -6.41 21.81
N PRO A 48 -0.74 -6.29 20.48
CA PRO A 48 -2.02 -6.25 19.81
C PRO A 48 -2.88 -7.47 20.13
N LEU A 49 -4.13 -7.22 20.48
CA LEU A 49 -5.17 -8.23 20.67
C LEU A 49 -5.63 -8.79 19.32
N SER A 50 -5.62 -7.92 18.30
CA SER A 50 -5.87 -8.29 16.91
C SER A 50 -4.90 -7.54 15.98
N LEU A 51 -4.47 -8.21 14.91
CA LEU A 51 -3.63 -7.64 13.87
C LEU A 51 -4.05 -8.20 12.51
N THR A 52 -4.48 -7.32 11.61
CA THR A 52 -4.91 -7.66 10.26
C THR A 52 -4.13 -6.86 9.24
N ILE A 53 -3.65 -7.51 8.17
CA ILE A 53 -2.94 -6.86 7.07
C ILE A 53 -3.65 -7.16 5.75
N ASN A 54 -4.34 -6.16 5.21
CA ASN A 54 -5.05 -6.27 3.94
C ASN A 54 -4.07 -6.03 2.78
N ARG A 55 -3.92 -7.06 1.93
CA ARG A 55 -3.00 -7.05 0.78
C ARG A 55 -3.78 -7.29 -0.50
N GLU A 56 -4.16 -6.21 -1.15
CA GLU A 56 -4.97 -6.27 -2.35
C GLU A 56 -4.18 -5.81 -3.59
N LYS A 57 -4.35 -6.54 -4.69
CA LYS A 57 -3.96 -6.05 -6.01
C LYS A 57 -5.06 -5.12 -6.52
N LYS A 58 -4.69 -4.05 -7.22
CA LYS A 58 -5.67 -3.21 -7.90
C LYS A 58 -6.04 -3.89 -9.21
N TYR A 59 -7.32 -4.11 -9.42
CA TYR A 59 -7.90 -4.43 -10.72
C TYR A 59 -8.80 -3.27 -11.11
N ASN A 60 -8.76 -2.89 -12.38
CA ASN A 60 -9.85 -2.12 -12.97
C ASN A 60 -10.63 -3.09 -13.84
N THR A 61 -11.88 -3.35 -13.47
CA THR A 61 -12.78 -4.18 -14.28
C THR A 61 -13.50 -3.26 -15.24
N ALA A 62 -13.34 -3.49 -16.54
CA ALA A 62 -14.09 -2.80 -17.58
C ALA A 62 -15.18 -3.74 -18.10
N ASP A 63 -16.41 -3.23 -18.22
CA ASP A 63 -17.49 -3.91 -18.94
C ASP A 63 -17.49 -3.38 -20.37
N ILE A 64 -17.28 -4.28 -21.32
CA ILE A 64 -17.12 -3.93 -22.73
C ILE A 64 -18.18 -4.65 -23.55
N ILE A 65 -18.86 -3.86 -24.38
CA ILE A 65 -19.89 -4.32 -25.32
C ILE A 65 -19.31 -5.46 -26.19
N ASP A 66 -20.04 -6.58 -26.24
CA ASP A 66 -19.74 -7.81 -26.99
C ASP A 66 -18.58 -8.68 -26.46
N ILE A 67 -17.86 -8.30 -25.40
CA ILE A 67 -16.79 -9.12 -24.80
C ILE A 67 -16.93 -9.36 -23.28
N GLY A 68 -17.85 -8.67 -22.60
CA GLY A 68 -18.14 -8.87 -21.18
C GLY A 68 -17.12 -8.22 -20.24
N GLU A 69 -17.08 -8.71 -18.99
CA GLU A 69 -16.19 -8.17 -17.96
C GLU A 69 -14.73 -8.63 -18.18
N ILE A 70 -13.82 -7.66 -18.31
CA ILE A 70 -12.37 -7.92 -18.37
C ILE A 70 -11.66 -7.24 -17.19
N ASP A 71 -10.88 -8.02 -16.46
CA ASP A 71 -9.98 -7.53 -15.42
C ASP A 71 -8.69 -7.02 -16.04
N ILE A 72 -8.54 -5.70 -16.07
CA ILE A 72 -7.32 -5.05 -16.54
C ILE A 72 -6.35 -5.00 -15.37
N GLY A 73 -5.24 -5.71 -15.54
CA GLY A 73 -4.14 -5.72 -14.57
C GLY A 73 -3.43 -4.38 -14.53
N ASP A 74 -3.97 -3.40 -13.81
CA ASP A 74 -3.22 -2.22 -13.40
C ASP A 74 -1.93 -2.70 -12.71
N LYS A 75 -0.77 -2.21 -13.14
CA LYS A 75 0.53 -2.58 -12.55
C LYS A 75 0.70 -2.08 -11.10
N GLY A 76 -0.34 -1.51 -10.49
CA GLY A 76 -0.37 -1.00 -9.13
C GLY A 76 -0.94 -2.00 -8.13
N THR A 77 -0.38 -2.03 -6.92
CA THR A 77 -1.02 -2.68 -5.76
C THR A 77 -1.90 -1.66 -5.03
N LYS A 78 -2.97 -2.07 -4.35
CA LYS A 78 -3.64 -1.16 -3.42
C LYS A 78 -2.71 -0.82 -2.26
N ILE A 79 -2.94 0.32 -1.60
CA ILE A 79 -2.20 0.67 -0.37
C ILE A 79 -2.48 -0.45 0.64
N LYS A 80 -1.42 -0.99 1.26
CA LYS A 80 -1.62 -2.02 2.29
C LYS A 80 -2.17 -1.33 3.53
N GLU A 81 -3.23 -1.89 4.07
CA GLU A 81 -3.86 -1.42 5.28
C GLU A 81 -3.56 -2.39 6.42
N ILE A 82 -3.11 -1.85 7.55
CA ILE A 82 -2.78 -2.59 8.74
C ILE A 82 -3.73 -2.10 9.83
N ASN A 83 -4.61 -2.99 10.28
CA ASN A 83 -5.53 -2.73 11.37
C ASN A 83 -5.02 -3.45 12.62
N MET A 84 -4.99 -2.74 13.74
CA MET A 84 -4.42 -3.23 14.98
C MET A 84 -5.27 -2.75 16.16
N GLU A 85 -5.65 -3.67 17.04
CA GLU A 85 -6.31 -3.35 18.30
C GLU A 85 -5.36 -3.64 19.46
N THR A 86 -5.18 -2.68 20.38
CA THR A 86 -4.33 -2.85 21.56
C THR A 86 -4.86 -2.06 22.76
N LEU A 87 -4.31 -2.31 23.95
CA LEU A 87 -4.63 -1.63 25.20
C LEU A 87 -3.56 -0.59 25.51
N ILE A 88 -3.97 0.62 25.91
CA ILE A 88 -3.06 1.65 26.45
C ILE A 88 -3.31 1.79 27.96
N PRO A 89 -2.50 1.10 28.81
CA PRO A 89 -2.69 1.09 30.25
C PRO A 89 -2.26 2.43 30.89
N ASP A 90 -2.91 2.80 32.00
CA ASP A 90 -2.48 3.93 32.86
C ASP A 90 -1.30 3.56 33.76
N VAL A 91 -1.28 2.31 34.19
CA VAL A 91 -0.32 1.76 35.15
C VAL A 91 0.17 0.41 34.67
N TYR A 92 1.39 0.05 35.05
CA TYR A 92 1.95 -1.24 34.69
C TYR A 92 1.07 -2.39 35.20
N GLU A 93 0.79 -3.33 34.31
CA GLU A 93 0.13 -4.60 34.62
C GLU A 93 0.94 -5.78 34.05
N PRO A 94 0.76 -7.02 34.54
CA PRO A 94 1.62 -8.16 34.18
C PRO A 94 1.66 -8.53 32.68
N TYR A 95 0.66 -8.11 31.90
CA TYR A 95 0.65 -8.30 30.45
C TYR A 95 1.45 -7.23 29.69
N CYS A 96 1.96 -6.21 30.38
CA CYS A 96 2.80 -5.18 29.78
C CYS A 96 4.18 -5.72 29.43
N ARG A 97 4.74 -5.26 28.31
CA ARG A 97 6.05 -5.67 27.78
C ARG A 97 7.22 -5.10 28.56
N TYR A 98 7.00 -4.00 29.28
CA TYR A 98 7.99 -3.32 30.09
C TYR A 98 7.34 -2.61 31.27
N THR A 99 8.11 -2.34 32.33
CA THR A 99 7.61 -1.83 33.61
C THR A 99 7.46 -0.30 33.65
N ASN A 100 8.38 0.43 33.01
CA ASN A 100 8.39 1.88 33.01
C ASN A 100 7.50 2.44 31.88
N ILE A 101 6.19 2.25 32.00
CA ILE A 101 5.22 2.77 31.02
C ILE A 101 4.95 4.26 31.26
N ALA A 102 4.80 5.00 30.17
CA ALA A 102 4.36 6.39 30.23
C ALA A 102 2.89 6.47 30.66
N ASN A 103 2.47 7.63 31.14
CA ASN A 103 1.05 7.86 31.42
C ASN A 103 0.23 7.74 30.13
N SER A 104 -0.99 7.22 30.25
CA SER A 104 -1.86 7.04 29.09
C SER A 104 -2.19 8.33 28.37
N LYS A 105 -2.39 9.43 29.12
CA LYS A 105 -2.72 10.74 28.56
C LYS A 105 -1.60 11.26 27.68
N GLU A 106 -0.37 11.23 28.19
CA GLU A 106 0.83 11.64 27.43
C GLU A 106 1.04 10.74 26.20
N THR A 107 0.76 9.45 26.34
CA THR A 107 0.85 8.49 25.24
C THR A 107 -0.18 8.81 24.15
N ILE A 108 -1.43 9.08 24.53
CA ILE A 108 -2.52 9.42 23.61
C ILE A 108 -2.21 10.73 22.89
N GLU A 109 -1.86 11.79 23.62
CA GLU A 109 -1.51 13.10 23.03
C GLU A 109 -0.34 12.98 22.04
N LYS A 110 0.67 12.16 22.36
CA LYS A 110 1.79 11.88 21.44
C LYS A 110 1.33 11.16 20.17
N LEU A 111 0.51 10.12 20.29
CA LEU A 111 0.01 9.36 19.14
C LEU A 111 -0.94 10.19 18.27
N GLU A 112 -1.77 11.05 18.86
CA GLU A 112 -2.60 12.00 18.14
C GLU A 112 -1.75 13.00 17.34
N LYS A 113 -0.71 13.57 17.97
CA LYS A 113 0.24 14.44 17.27
C LYS A 113 0.91 13.73 16.10
N TRP A 114 1.32 12.46 16.29
CA TRP A 114 1.94 11.65 15.25
C TRP A 114 0.96 11.22 14.15
N LYS A 115 -0.33 11.15 14.43
CA LYS A 115 -1.40 10.92 13.45
C LYS A 115 -1.62 12.13 12.56
N ASP A 116 -1.57 13.33 13.14
CA ASP A 116 -1.89 14.59 12.45
C ASP A 116 -0.70 15.24 11.71
N GLN A 117 0.50 14.67 11.84
CA GLN A 117 1.67 15.17 11.11
C GLN A 117 1.70 14.69 9.65
N GLU A 118 2.42 15.42 8.79
CA GLU A 118 2.58 15.05 7.37
C GLU A 118 3.64 13.96 7.16
N GLU A 119 4.66 13.91 8.03
CA GLU A 119 5.75 12.96 7.89
C GLU A 119 5.31 11.53 8.25
N PRO A 120 5.68 10.52 7.44
CA PRO A 120 5.28 9.15 7.70
C PRO A 120 5.96 8.60 8.96
N LEU A 121 5.32 7.64 9.60
CA LEU A 121 5.86 6.88 10.72
C LEU A 121 6.48 5.58 10.21
N ARG A 122 7.50 5.05 10.87
CA ARG A 122 8.00 3.70 10.61
C ARG A 122 7.34 2.73 11.59
N LEU A 123 6.51 1.83 11.06
CA LEU A 123 5.91 0.75 11.82
C LEU A 123 6.76 -0.51 11.70
N ILE A 124 7.12 -1.07 12.86
CA ILE A 124 7.87 -2.32 12.98
C ILE A 124 7.01 -3.32 13.77
N ILE A 125 6.77 -4.49 13.19
CA ILE A 125 6.09 -5.62 13.85
C ILE A 125 7.02 -6.82 13.74
N THR A 126 7.66 -7.16 14.85
CA THR A 126 8.79 -8.09 14.92
C THR A 126 8.41 -9.52 14.53
N VAL A 127 7.27 -10.03 14.98
CA VAL A 127 6.85 -11.43 14.75
C VAL A 127 6.62 -11.76 13.27
N ILE A 128 6.21 -10.77 12.47
CA ILE A 128 6.02 -10.93 11.01
C ILE A 128 7.12 -10.25 10.18
N GLY A 129 8.16 -9.71 10.82
CA GLY A 129 9.24 -8.98 10.15
C GLY A 129 8.75 -7.77 9.35
N PHE A 130 7.61 -7.17 9.72
CA PHE A 130 7.11 -5.98 9.04
C PHE A 130 7.95 -4.78 9.48
N ASN A 131 8.49 -4.02 8.53
CA ASN A 131 9.25 -2.81 8.76
C ASN A 131 9.01 -1.90 7.55
N SER A 132 8.12 -0.93 7.68
CA SER A 132 7.72 -0.08 6.56
C SER A 132 7.25 1.30 7.03
N LEU A 133 7.36 2.28 6.14
CA LEU A 133 6.77 3.59 6.34
C LEU A 133 5.25 3.51 6.19
N VAL A 134 4.52 4.13 7.10
CA VAL A 134 3.08 4.14 7.19
C VAL A 134 2.57 5.51 7.63
N ASN A 135 1.35 5.84 7.22
CA ASN A 135 0.59 6.94 7.78
C ASN A 135 -0.47 6.35 8.72
N MET A 136 -0.63 6.90 9.91
CA MET A 136 -1.70 6.52 10.81
C MET A 136 -2.97 7.25 10.35
N SER A 137 -3.91 6.53 9.74
CA SER A 137 -5.13 7.14 9.18
C SER A 137 -6.28 7.20 10.17
N VAL A 138 -6.36 6.24 11.10
CA VAL A 138 -7.41 6.18 12.12
C VAL A 138 -6.79 5.80 13.45
N MET A 139 -7.25 6.47 14.51
CA MET A 139 -7.02 6.12 15.91
C MET A 139 -8.38 6.25 16.59
N ASN A 140 -8.98 5.13 16.94
CA ASN A 140 -10.28 5.08 17.62
C ASN A 140 -10.10 4.55 19.04
N GLU A 141 -10.64 5.27 20.01
CA GLU A 141 -10.64 4.87 21.42
C GLU A 141 -11.97 4.19 21.77
N GLU A 142 -11.90 3.09 22.51
CA GLU A 142 -13.04 2.41 23.11
C GLU A 142 -12.76 2.17 24.59
N ILE A 143 -13.65 2.65 25.46
CA ILE A 143 -13.57 2.39 26.90
C ILE A 143 -14.41 1.16 27.22
N ARG A 144 -13.76 0.11 27.70
CA ARG A 144 -14.44 -1.09 28.19
C ARG A 144 -14.37 -1.16 29.71
N PRO A 145 -15.51 -1.09 30.42
CA PRO A 145 -15.54 -1.28 31.86
C PRO A 145 -15.34 -2.77 32.17
N GLU A 146 -14.15 -3.14 32.65
CA GLU A 146 -13.80 -4.51 33.00
C GLU A 146 -13.43 -4.57 34.49
N GLY A 147 -14.32 -5.14 35.30
CA GLY A 147 -14.13 -5.18 36.75
C GLY A 147 -14.23 -3.78 37.38
N LEU A 148 -13.18 -3.36 38.08
CA LEU A 148 -13.13 -2.07 38.80
C LEU A 148 -12.45 -0.94 38.00
N ASN A 149 -11.83 -1.26 36.85
CA ASN A 149 -11.04 -0.32 36.06
C ASN A 149 -11.66 -0.12 34.67
N ASN A 150 -11.52 1.10 34.13
CA ASN A 150 -11.89 1.41 32.76
C ASN A 150 -10.67 1.19 31.86
N ASN A 151 -10.65 0.09 31.12
CA ASN A 151 -9.59 -0.23 30.20
C ASN A 151 -9.82 0.51 28.86
N ARG A 152 -8.83 1.25 28.39
CA ARG A 152 -8.88 2.00 27.12
C ARG A 152 -8.26 1.20 25.99
N TYR A 153 -9.12 0.63 25.16
CA TYR A 153 -8.74 -0.09 23.96
C TYR A 153 -8.63 0.90 22.79
N PHE A 154 -7.64 0.70 21.95
CA PHE A 154 -7.39 1.52 20.78
C PHE A 154 -7.33 0.67 19.53
N THR A 155 -8.08 1.09 18.52
CA THR A 155 -8.00 0.55 17.16
C THR A 155 -7.26 1.55 16.28
N PHE A 156 -6.11 1.13 15.79
CA PHE A 156 -5.28 1.87 14.86
C PHE A 156 -5.43 1.31 13.44
N THR A 157 -5.63 2.19 12.47
CA THR A 157 -5.50 1.86 11.04
C THR A 157 -4.30 2.58 10.48
N PHE A 158 -3.33 1.81 10.00
CA PHE A 158 -2.16 2.32 9.30
C PHE A 158 -2.24 2.00 7.81
N ARG A 159 -1.78 2.95 6.99
CA ARG A 159 -1.74 2.82 5.53
C ARG A 159 -0.29 2.95 5.08
N THR A 160 0.23 1.99 4.32
CA THR A 160 1.63 2.07 3.86
C THR A 160 1.86 3.34 3.05
N HIS A 161 2.88 4.10 3.44
CA HIS A 161 3.28 5.33 2.78
C HIS A 161 3.82 5.03 1.37
N ARG A 162 3.47 5.89 0.41
CA ARG A 162 3.98 5.86 -0.96
C ARG A 162 4.18 7.28 -1.44
N ASP A 163 5.39 7.57 -1.90
CA ASP A 163 5.69 8.88 -2.48
C ASP A 163 4.97 9.04 -3.83
N LEU A 164 4.36 10.20 -4.01
CA LEU A 164 3.86 10.63 -5.32
C LEU A 164 5.07 10.91 -6.22
N LYS A 165 5.34 10.01 -7.17
CA LYS A 165 6.34 10.25 -8.23
C LYS A 165 5.73 11.11 -9.34
N ILE A 166 5.49 12.39 -9.05
CA ILE A 166 5.18 13.37 -10.11
C ILE A 166 6.50 13.58 -10.86
N SER A 167 6.59 13.10 -12.10
CA SER A 167 7.63 13.60 -12.99
C SER A 167 7.18 15.00 -13.37
N GLN A 168 7.96 16.03 -13.03
CA GLN A 168 7.71 17.37 -13.56
C GLN A 168 7.62 17.23 -15.08
N VAL A 169 6.44 17.52 -15.64
CA VAL A 169 6.36 17.86 -17.05
C VAL A 169 7.09 19.20 -17.12
N ASP A 170 8.26 19.19 -17.75
CA ASP A 170 9.06 20.41 -17.97
C ASP A 170 8.14 21.50 -18.55
N SER A 171 7.93 22.55 -17.77
CA SER A 171 7.16 23.74 -18.15
C SER A 171 7.88 24.60 -19.19
N THR A 172 8.73 24.01 -20.03
CA THR A 172 9.50 24.68 -21.08
C THR A 172 9.03 24.36 -22.49
N LEU A 173 7.82 23.83 -22.66
CA LEU A 173 7.14 23.91 -23.96
C LEU A 173 6.49 25.29 -24.04
N GLN A 174 7.26 26.22 -24.61
CA GLN A 174 6.79 27.51 -25.08
C GLN A 174 5.49 27.33 -25.84
N ASP A 175 4.50 28.13 -25.44
CA ASP A 175 3.35 28.49 -26.23
C ASP A 175 3.81 28.91 -27.62
N ASN A 176 3.59 28.03 -28.60
CA ASN A 176 3.63 28.40 -29.99
C ASN A 176 2.44 27.74 -30.68
N ARG A 177 1.27 28.36 -30.48
CA ARG A 177 0.14 28.21 -31.39
C ARG A 177 0.59 28.51 -32.81
N GLN A 178 0.80 27.46 -33.59
CA GLN A 178 0.58 27.51 -35.03
C GLN A 178 -0.43 26.43 -35.40
N THR A 179 -1.63 26.91 -35.68
CA THR A 179 -2.65 26.28 -36.51
C THR A 179 -2.06 25.90 -37.86
N THR A 180 -2.05 24.61 -38.17
CA THR A 180 -2.24 24.14 -39.53
C THR A 180 -3.26 23.01 -39.50
N THR A 181 -4.44 23.35 -39.98
CA THR A 181 -5.51 22.45 -40.37
C THR A 181 -5.02 21.52 -41.46
N GLU A 182 -4.94 20.23 -41.18
CA GLU A 182 -5.13 19.20 -42.20
C GLU A 182 -6.10 18.15 -41.68
N SER A 183 -7.31 18.25 -42.22
CA SER A 183 -8.38 17.28 -42.12
C SER A 183 -7.97 15.97 -42.80
N SER A 184 -7.93 14.89 -42.04
CA SER A 184 -8.28 13.56 -42.55
C SER A 184 -9.01 12.80 -41.44
N GLY A 185 -10.19 12.28 -41.77
CA GLY A 185 -11.26 12.01 -40.83
C GLY A 185 -10.94 10.94 -39.78
N ALA A 186 -10.99 11.32 -38.51
CA ALA A 186 -10.96 10.38 -37.40
C ALA A 186 -12.35 9.78 -37.21
N LYS A 187 -12.43 8.46 -37.43
CA LYS A 187 -13.67 7.67 -37.42
C LYS A 187 -14.16 7.31 -36.01
N TYR A 188 -13.55 7.83 -34.95
CA TYR A 188 -13.96 7.64 -33.56
C TYR A 188 -13.62 8.90 -32.75
N SER A 189 -14.63 9.55 -32.17
CA SER A 189 -14.42 10.68 -31.26
C SER A 189 -14.26 10.16 -29.84
N HIS A 190 -13.02 9.98 -29.39
CA HIS A 190 -12.76 9.54 -28.02
C HIS A 190 -12.86 10.68 -27.01
N ARG A 191 -13.29 10.38 -25.79
CA ARG A 191 -13.48 11.37 -24.71
C ARG A 191 -12.72 10.97 -23.45
N GLU A 192 -12.42 11.95 -22.61
CA GLU A 192 -11.88 11.71 -21.28
C GLU A 192 -12.81 10.76 -20.49
N GLY A 193 -12.21 9.79 -19.82
CA GLY A 193 -12.92 8.79 -19.03
C GLY A 193 -13.44 7.59 -19.82
N GLU A 194 -13.39 7.62 -21.16
CA GLU A 194 -13.74 6.51 -22.03
C GLU A 194 -12.73 5.36 -21.90
N TRP A 195 -13.23 4.13 -22.03
CA TRP A 195 -12.41 2.93 -22.12
C TRP A 195 -12.19 2.58 -23.57
N ILE A 196 -10.93 2.30 -23.92
CA ILE A 196 -10.50 1.98 -25.27
C ILE A 196 -9.74 0.66 -25.30
N ILE A 197 -9.80 -0.02 -26.44
CA ILE A 197 -9.13 -1.30 -26.68
C ILE A 197 -8.09 -1.12 -27.78
N VAL A 198 -6.86 -1.55 -27.52
CA VAL A 198 -5.78 -1.49 -28.50
C VAL A 198 -6.06 -2.50 -29.63
N THR A 199 -6.06 -2.03 -30.88
CA THR A 199 -6.30 -2.86 -32.07
C THR A 199 -5.01 -3.31 -32.77
N ALA A 200 -3.89 -2.63 -32.51
CA ALA A 200 -2.57 -2.94 -33.07
C ALA A 200 -1.81 -4.00 -32.26
N ASP A 201 -1.08 -4.89 -32.94
CA ASP A 201 -0.27 -5.96 -32.29
C ASP A 201 0.72 -5.41 -31.25
N VAL A 202 1.36 -4.29 -31.58
CA VAL A 202 2.22 -3.50 -30.69
C VAL A 202 1.99 -2.03 -30.97
N LEU A 203 1.65 -1.26 -29.94
CA LEU A 203 1.45 0.18 -30.01
C LEU A 203 2.39 0.90 -29.03
N ASN A 204 3.10 1.92 -29.50
CA ASN A 204 4.04 2.69 -28.68
C ASN A 204 3.30 3.63 -27.72
N VAL A 205 3.72 3.63 -26.46
CA VAL A 205 3.32 4.63 -25.46
C VAL A 205 4.41 5.71 -25.40
N ARG A 206 4.03 6.97 -25.60
CA ARG A 206 4.95 8.10 -25.74
C ARG A 206 4.85 9.10 -24.59
N ASP A 207 5.88 9.92 -24.47
CA ASP A 207 5.96 11.02 -23.48
C ASP A 207 4.98 12.17 -23.74
N GLY A 208 4.45 12.30 -24.97
CA GLY A 208 3.55 13.36 -25.36
C GLY A 208 2.73 13.03 -26.61
N PRO A 209 1.76 13.89 -26.97
CA PRO A 209 0.83 13.69 -28.07
C PRO A 209 1.50 13.98 -29.43
N GLY A 210 2.33 13.06 -29.89
CA GLY A 210 2.99 13.16 -31.19
C GLY A 210 4.09 12.14 -31.41
N GLU A 211 4.47 11.93 -32.68
CA GLU A 211 5.51 10.96 -33.05
C GLU A 211 6.93 11.41 -32.70
N SER A 212 7.15 12.71 -32.50
CA SER A 212 8.41 13.31 -32.10
C SER A 212 8.77 13.08 -30.63
N TYR A 213 7.80 12.70 -29.79
CA TYR A 213 8.02 12.42 -28.38
C TYR A 213 8.66 11.04 -28.16
N GLY A 214 9.48 10.93 -27.12
CA GLY A 214 10.17 9.70 -26.74
C GLY A 214 9.21 8.53 -26.50
N ILE A 215 9.66 7.31 -26.83
CA ILE A 215 8.93 6.07 -26.56
C ILE A 215 9.24 5.64 -25.12
N ARG A 216 8.20 5.58 -24.27
CA ARG A 216 8.28 5.12 -22.87
C ARG A 216 8.08 3.62 -22.73
N GLY A 217 7.41 3.01 -23.69
CA GLY A 217 7.09 1.59 -23.68
C GLY A 217 6.11 1.23 -24.76
N THR A 218 5.49 0.06 -24.60
CA THR A 218 4.53 -0.47 -25.58
C THR A 218 3.34 -1.10 -24.87
N VAL A 219 2.19 -1.04 -25.53
CA VAL A 219 0.96 -1.79 -25.22
C VAL A 219 0.66 -2.74 -26.36
N LYS A 220 -0.12 -3.78 -26.10
CA LYS A 220 -0.40 -4.86 -27.06
C LYS A 220 -1.87 -4.90 -27.46
N LYS A 221 -2.15 -5.57 -28.57
CA LYS A 221 -3.50 -5.83 -29.03
C LYS A 221 -4.37 -6.45 -27.93
N ASP A 222 -5.63 -6.03 -27.92
CA ASP A 222 -6.68 -6.43 -26.97
C ASP A 222 -6.44 -5.95 -25.52
N GLU A 223 -5.35 -5.22 -25.24
CA GLU A 223 -5.19 -4.53 -23.97
C GLU A 223 -6.14 -3.31 -23.90
N CYS A 224 -6.75 -3.12 -22.74
CA CYS A 224 -7.76 -2.09 -22.52
C CYS A 224 -7.22 -1.01 -21.57
N TYR A 225 -7.51 0.25 -21.87
CA TYR A 225 -7.05 1.38 -21.07
C TYR A 225 -8.12 2.46 -20.95
N LYS A 226 -8.08 3.20 -19.84
CA LYS A 226 -8.95 4.37 -19.63
C LYS A 226 -8.24 5.63 -20.10
N ILE A 227 -8.95 6.46 -20.85
CA ILE A 227 -8.46 7.76 -21.30
C ILE A 227 -8.44 8.75 -20.14
N GLY A 228 -7.28 9.36 -19.90
CA GLY A 228 -7.10 10.49 -18.98
C GLY A 228 -7.29 11.84 -19.67
N SER A 229 -6.82 12.00 -20.91
CA SER A 229 -7.08 13.20 -21.71
C SER A 229 -6.92 12.91 -23.20
N VAL A 230 -7.47 13.78 -24.06
CA VAL A 230 -7.38 13.66 -25.52
C VAL A 230 -6.84 14.95 -26.11
N GLN A 231 -5.87 14.84 -27.02
CA GLN A 231 -5.30 15.95 -27.77
C GLN A 231 -5.09 15.53 -29.23
N GLY A 232 -5.98 15.99 -30.12
CA GLY A 232 -5.97 15.56 -31.52
C GLY A 232 -6.19 14.04 -31.63
N ASN A 233 -5.34 13.35 -32.39
CA ASN A 233 -5.37 11.89 -32.55
C ASN A 233 -4.56 11.15 -31.49
N TRP A 234 -4.37 11.75 -30.31
CA TRP A 234 -3.62 11.17 -29.21
C TRP A 234 -4.45 11.18 -27.95
N ALA A 235 -4.39 10.07 -27.21
CA ALA A 235 -5.01 9.92 -25.90
C ALA A 235 -3.94 9.60 -24.86
N ASP A 236 -3.92 10.35 -23.76
CA ASP A 236 -3.21 9.93 -22.55
C ASP A 236 -4.02 8.81 -21.89
N ILE A 237 -3.33 7.72 -21.54
CA ILE A 237 -3.95 6.56 -20.90
C ILE A 237 -3.41 6.36 -19.49
N TYR A 238 -4.28 5.90 -18.59
CA TYR A 238 -3.86 5.41 -17.28
C TYR A 238 -3.03 4.13 -17.44
N TRP A 239 -1.72 4.32 -17.64
CA TRP A 239 -0.75 3.26 -17.91
C TRP A 239 0.38 3.29 -16.88
N SER A 240 0.64 2.14 -16.26
CA SER A 240 1.63 1.99 -15.19
C SER A 240 1.39 2.97 -14.02
N ASN A 241 2.44 3.61 -13.50
CA ASN A 241 2.38 4.59 -12.40
C ASN A 241 2.52 6.05 -12.85
N ARG A 242 2.56 6.33 -14.17
CA ARG A 242 2.93 7.64 -14.72
C ARG A 242 2.12 8.11 -15.92
N GLY A 243 1.22 7.28 -16.47
CA GLY A 243 0.50 7.61 -17.71
C GLY A 243 1.38 7.57 -18.96
N GLY A 244 0.80 7.90 -20.10
CA GLY A 244 1.49 7.95 -21.39
C GLY A 244 0.54 8.04 -22.58
N TRP A 245 1.02 8.61 -23.68
CA TRP A 245 0.21 8.93 -24.85
C TRP A 245 0.25 7.84 -25.91
N ILE A 246 -0.91 7.48 -26.44
CA ILE A 246 -1.05 6.55 -27.57
C ILE A 246 -1.85 7.18 -28.70
N CYS A 247 -1.59 6.76 -29.94
CA CYS A 247 -2.32 7.22 -31.11
C CYS A 247 -3.69 6.54 -31.18
N THR A 248 -4.76 7.33 -31.29
CA THR A 248 -6.15 6.85 -31.26
C THR A 248 -6.56 6.12 -32.54
N ASP A 249 -5.77 6.19 -33.61
CA ASP A 249 -6.05 5.44 -34.85
C ASP A 249 -5.91 3.91 -34.65
N TYR A 250 -5.25 3.50 -33.56
CA TYR A 250 -4.99 2.11 -33.21
C TYR A 250 -5.83 1.65 -32.01
N VAL A 251 -6.95 2.33 -31.75
CA VAL A 251 -7.85 1.97 -30.64
C VAL A 251 -9.32 2.05 -31.08
N ARG A 252 -10.20 1.36 -30.36
CA ARG A 252 -11.65 1.37 -30.57
C ARG A 252 -12.40 1.41 -29.25
#